data_AF-A0A7C1G8E3-F1
#
_entry.id   AF-A0A7C1G8E3-F1
#
_cell.length_a   1.000
_cell.length_b   1.000
_cell.length_c   1.000
_cell.angle_alpha   90.00
_cell.angle_beta   90.00
_cell.angle_gamma   90.00
#
_symmetry.space_group_name_H-M   'P 1'
#
loop_
_entity.id
_entity.type
_entity.pdbx_description
1 polymer ?
#
loop_
_entity_poly.entity_id
_entity_poly.type
_entity_poly.pdbx_seq_one_letter_code
_entity_poly.pdbx_strand_id
1 'polypeptide(L)'
;MKSIKNLIKSRNGQARILEAVIASIVIFLAFSAAFYFIYSSENIFAQETIDLNRLAHNVLHQIAESNVIEETLEEDLQNGRTQLRIVLRELLPPNIYFNLTIFNCTDNPFQLYDYENPLQPISNVPENAPAEVFTESREVASASILYTSKRGNIYYLVLELTRAGL
;
A
#
# COMPACT_ATOMS: atom_id res chain seq x y z
N MET A 1 65.08 -37.47 10.25
CA MET A 1 63.66 -37.38 10.69
C MET A 1 63.11 -35.95 10.89
N LYS A 2 63.96 -34.91 11.11
CA LYS A 2 63.51 -33.49 11.26
C LYS A 2 62.93 -32.85 9.99
N SER A 3 63.41 -33.25 8.81
CA SER A 3 63.03 -32.63 7.51
C SER A 3 61.56 -32.89 7.11
N ILE A 4 61.05 -34.11 7.31
CA ILE A 4 59.68 -34.50 6.94
C ILE A 4 58.62 -33.79 7.83
N LYS A 5 58.90 -33.61 9.13
CA LYS A 5 58.02 -32.87 10.05
C LYS A 5 57.84 -31.40 9.65
N ASN A 6 58.88 -30.76 9.10
CA ASN A 6 58.80 -29.37 8.66
C ASN A 6 58.02 -29.22 7.34
N LEU A 7 58.14 -30.19 6.42
CA LEU A 7 57.35 -30.26 5.18
C LEU A 7 55.84 -30.43 5.46
N ILE A 8 55.48 -31.31 6.40
CA ILE A 8 54.07 -31.52 6.80
C ILE A 8 53.51 -30.27 7.50
N LYS A 9 54.30 -29.62 8.38
CA LYS A 9 53.89 -28.40 9.07
C LYS A 9 53.67 -27.22 8.10
N SER A 10 54.51 -27.10 7.07
CA SER A 10 54.36 -26.07 6.02
C SER A 10 53.09 -26.28 5.18
N ARG A 11 52.80 -27.53 4.79
CA ARG A 11 51.56 -27.90 4.07
C ARG A 11 50.29 -27.59 4.85
N ASN A 12 50.29 -27.82 6.17
CA ASN A 12 49.14 -27.52 7.01
C ASN A 12 48.93 -26.01 7.19
N GLY A 13 50.01 -25.21 7.15
CA GLY A 13 49.93 -23.75 7.16
C GLY A 13 49.31 -23.21 5.86
N GLN A 14 49.73 -23.73 4.71
CA GLN A 14 49.18 -23.35 3.40
C GLN A 14 47.69 -23.73 3.26
N ALA A 15 47.30 -24.91 3.77
CA ALA A 15 45.90 -25.33 3.78
C ALA A 15 45.01 -24.37 4.61
N ARG A 16 45.51 -23.92 5.76
CA ARG A 16 44.79 -22.99 6.64
C ARG A 16 44.64 -21.58 6.03
N ILE A 17 45.62 -21.15 5.24
CA ILE A 17 45.53 -19.89 4.47
C ILE A 17 44.50 -20.03 3.36
N LEU A 18 44.52 -21.14 2.61
CA LEU A 18 43.56 -21.40 1.55
C LEU A 18 42.12 -21.46 2.10
N GLU A 19 41.93 -22.13 3.24
CA GLU A 19 40.64 -22.20 3.94
C GLU A 19 40.13 -20.81 4.34
N ALA A 20 41.00 -19.96 4.90
CA ALA A 20 40.62 -18.59 5.26
C ALA A 20 40.21 -17.74 4.04
N VAL A 21 40.88 -17.92 2.90
CA VAL A 21 40.54 -17.23 1.65
C VAL A 21 39.19 -17.70 1.12
N ILE A 22 38.95 -19.02 1.09
CA ILE A 22 37.66 -19.58 0.65
C ILE A 22 36.54 -19.12 1.60
N ALA A 23 36.75 -19.15 2.91
CA ALA A 23 35.78 -18.68 3.90
C ALA A 23 35.46 -17.19 3.70
N SER A 24 36.45 -16.35 3.42
CA SER A 24 36.25 -14.92 3.12
C SER A 24 35.38 -14.72 1.88
N ILE A 25 35.63 -15.48 0.81
CA ILE A 25 34.84 -15.42 -0.42
C ILE A 25 33.39 -15.86 -0.17
N VAL A 26 33.19 -16.96 0.58
CA VAL A 26 31.85 -17.46 0.93
C VAL A 26 31.09 -16.43 1.76
N ILE A 27 31.73 -15.82 2.76
CA ILE A 27 31.13 -14.77 3.57
C ILE A 27 30.75 -13.56 2.70
N PHE A 28 31.64 -13.11 1.82
CA PHE A 28 31.37 -11.99 0.92
C PHE A 28 30.18 -12.28 -0.01
N LEU A 29 30.12 -13.47 -0.61
CA LEU A 29 29.01 -13.88 -1.47
C LEU A 29 27.69 -13.98 -0.69
N ALA A 30 27.73 -14.52 0.52
CA ALA A 30 26.54 -14.60 1.39
C ALA A 30 26.02 -13.20 1.74
N PHE A 31 26.90 -12.27 2.11
CA PHE A 31 26.50 -10.88 2.36
C PHE A 31 25.99 -10.20 1.09
N SER A 32 26.66 -10.37 -0.05
CA SER A 32 26.22 -9.77 -1.31
C SER A 32 24.84 -10.27 -1.73
N ALA A 33 24.57 -11.57 -1.60
CA ALA A 33 23.25 -12.13 -1.85
C ALA A 33 22.21 -11.60 -0.86
N ALA A 34 22.52 -11.56 0.44
CA ALA A 34 21.61 -11.02 1.45
C ALA A 34 21.26 -9.54 1.17
N PHE A 35 22.26 -8.71 0.85
CA PHE A 35 22.05 -7.30 0.50
C PHE A 35 21.22 -7.14 -0.77
N TYR A 36 21.44 -7.99 -1.79
CA TYR A 36 20.66 -7.97 -3.02
C TYR A 36 19.18 -8.26 -2.75
N PHE A 37 18.87 -9.27 -1.93
CA PHE A 37 17.49 -9.61 -1.59
C PHE A 37 16.80 -8.53 -0.74
N ILE A 38 17.50 -7.97 0.25
CA ILE A 38 16.96 -6.91 1.11
C ILE A 38 16.66 -5.66 0.27
N TYR A 39 17.62 -5.18 -0.51
CA TYR A 39 17.49 -3.93 -1.26
C TYR A 39 16.53 -4.01 -2.45
N SER A 40 16.45 -5.17 -3.13
CA SER A 40 15.55 -5.33 -4.28
C SER A 40 14.08 -5.42 -3.87
N SER A 41 13.79 -6.00 -2.71
CA SER A 41 12.41 -6.18 -2.24
C SER A 41 11.84 -4.86 -1.73
N GLU A 42 12.56 -4.19 -0.83
CA GLU A 42 12.01 -3.06 -0.08
C GLU A 42 11.71 -1.83 -0.96
N ASN A 43 12.53 -1.58 -1.99
CA ASN A 43 12.37 -0.39 -2.84
C ASN A 43 11.20 -0.49 -3.83
N ILE A 44 10.86 -1.69 -4.33
CA ILE A 44 9.78 -1.85 -5.31
C ILE A 44 8.42 -1.72 -4.61
N PHE A 45 8.21 -2.48 -3.52
CA PHE A 45 6.94 -2.43 -2.77
C PHE A 45 6.71 -1.05 -2.11
N ALA A 46 7.78 -0.39 -1.63
CA ALA A 46 7.66 0.96 -1.10
C ALA A 46 7.28 1.97 -2.19
N GLN A 47 7.88 1.88 -3.38
CA GLN A 47 7.57 2.78 -4.49
C GLN A 47 6.15 2.56 -5.03
N GLU A 48 5.72 1.30 -5.18
CA GLU A 48 4.37 0.97 -5.64
C GLU A 48 3.29 1.46 -4.68
N THR A 49 3.53 1.32 -3.36
CA THR A 49 2.65 1.88 -2.32
C THR A 49 2.63 3.41 -2.36
N ILE A 50 3.77 4.06 -2.56
CA ILE A 50 3.86 5.53 -2.69
C ILE A 50 3.03 6.02 -3.90
N ASP A 51 3.13 5.34 -5.04
CA ASP A 51 2.40 5.74 -6.25
C ASP A 51 0.90 5.49 -6.11
N LEU A 52 0.50 4.41 -5.44
CA LEU A 52 -0.90 4.15 -5.14
C LEU A 52 -1.48 5.17 -4.14
N ASN A 53 -0.67 5.61 -3.16
CA ASN A 53 -1.07 6.66 -2.22
C ASN A 53 -1.21 8.03 -2.91
N ARG A 54 -0.29 8.35 -3.83
CA ARG A 54 -0.41 9.55 -4.68
C ARG A 54 -1.68 9.52 -5.52
N LEU A 55 -2.01 8.36 -6.11
CA LEU A 55 -3.25 8.19 -6.85
C LEU A 55 -4.48 8.42 -5.97
N ALA A 56 -4.50 7.83 -4.76
CA ALA A 56 -5.61 8.01 -3.82
C ALA A 56 -5.83 9.49 -3.45
N HIS A 57 -4.75 10.22 -3.15
CA HIS A 57 -4.82 11.66 -2.89
C HIS A 57 -5.30 12.47 -4.10
N ASN A 58 -4.80 12.16 -5.30
CA ASN A 58 -5.21 12.85 -6.52
C ASN A 58 -6.70 12.65 -6.82
N VAL A 59 -7.20 11.42 -6.64
CA VAL A 59 -8.62 11.09 -6.85
C VAL A 59 -9.50 11.80 -5.82
N LEU A 60 -9.12 11.78 -4.54
CA LEU A 60 -9.85 12.51 -3.50
C LEU A 60 -9.87 14.02 -3.76
N HIS A 61 -8.74 14.59 -4.20
CA HIS A 61 -8.65 15.99 -4.55
C HIS A 61 -9.55 16.33 -5.74
N GLN A 62 -9.56 15.49 -6.78
CA GLN A 62 -10.41 15.68 -7.95
C GLN A 62 -11.90 15.60 -7.61
N ILE A 63 -12.30 14.67 -6.72
CA ILE A 63 -13.68 14.58 -6.21
C ILE A 63 -14.06 15.86 -5.46
N ALA A 64 -13.16 16.39 -4.63
CA ALA A 64 -13.38 17.61 -3.89
C ALA A 64 -13.51 18.85 -4.80
N GLU A 65 -12.70 18.97 -5.85
CA GLU A 65 -12.78 20.11 -6.77
C GLU A 65 -14.01 20.05 -7.70
N SER A 66 -14.41 18.84 -8.09
CA SER A 66 -15.50 18.64 -9.05
C SER A 66 -16.90 18.83 -8.46
N ASN A 67 -17.05 19.07 -7.15
CA ASN A 67 -18.33 19.17 -6.44
C ASN A 67 -19.24 17.94 -6.62
N VAL A 68 -18.64 16.78 -6.93
CA VAL A 68 -19.38 15.53 -7.14
C VAL A 68 -20.14 15.15 -5.87
N ILE A 69 -19.62 15.48 -4.68
CA ILE A 69 -20.30 15.18 -3.42
C ILE A 69 -21.64 15.92 -3.30
N GLU A 70 -21.70 17.19 -3.68
CA GLU A 70 -22.93 17.97 -3.69
C GLU A 70 -23.94 17.47 -4.71
N GLU A 71 -23.48 17.18 -5.93
CA GLU A 71 -24.34 16.74 -7.04
C GLU A 71 -24.83 15.30 -6.86
N THR A 72 -24.15 14.51 -6.03
CA THR A 72 -24.50 13.10 -5.79
C THR A 72 -25.13 12.89 -4.41
N LEU A 73 -24.34 12.97 -3.35
CA LEU A 73 -24.74 12.61 -1.99
C LEU A 73 -25.77 13.56 -1.38
N GLU A 74 -25.71 14.86 -1.70
CA GLU A 74 -26.60 15.86 -1.11
C GLU A 74 -27.92 16.05 -1.86
N GLU A 75 -28.04 15.54 -3.09
CA GLU A 75 -29.28 15.56 -3.87
C GLU A 75 -30.12 14.30 -3.65
N ASP A 76 -29.50 13.13 -3.83
CA ASP A 76 -30.16 11.84 -3.64
C ASP A 76 -29.14 10.81 -3.14
N LEU A 77 -29.29 10.41 -1.88
CA LEU A 77 -28.34 9.50 -1.25
C LEU A 77 -28.21 8.15 -1.97
N GLN A 78 -29.28 7.61 -2.56
CA GLN A 78 -29.23 6.27 -3.17
C GLN A 78 -28.73 6.33 -4.61
N ASN A 79 -29.26 7.26 -5.42
CA ASN A 79 -28.80 7.44 -6.80
C ASN A 79 -27.39 8.04 -6.84
N GLY A 80 -27.10 9.00 -5.95
CA GLY A 80 -25.80 9.64 -5.81
C GLY A 80 -24.69 8.65 -5.48
N ARG A 81 -24.93 7.65 -4.63
CA ARG A 81 -23.93 6.59 -4.38
C ARG A 81 -23.59 5.77 -5.62
N THR A 82 -24.60 5.49 -6.46
CA THR A 82 -24.39 4.79 -7.73
C THR A 82 -23.61 5.65 -8.71
N GLN A 83 -23.93 6.93 -8.81
CA GLN A 83 -23.20 7.89 -9.64
C GLN A 83 -21.75 8.06 -9.17
N LEU A 84 -21.52 8.23 -7.86
CA LEU A 84 -20.17 8.35 -7.30
C LEU A 84 -19.34 7.08 -7.51
N ARG A 85 -19.96 5.89 -7.46
CA ARG A 85 -19.30 4.63 -7.84
C ARG A 85 -18.86 4.64 -9.31
N ILE A 86 -19.67 5.17 -10.22
CA ILE A 86 -19.34 5.29 -11.65
C ILE A 86 -18.18 6.26 -11.83
N VAL A 87 -18.26 7.45 -11.22
CA VAL A 87 -17.18 8.45 -11.25
C VAL A 87 -15.86 7.85 -10.76
N LEU A 88 -15.86 7.17 -9.61
CA LEU A 88 -14.65 6.51 -9.10
C LEU A 88 -14.07 5.46 -10.06
N ARG A 89 -14.92 4.71 -10.77
CA ARG A 89 -14.48 3.74 -11.79
C ARG A 89 -13.89 4.41 -13.03
N GLU A 90 -14.32 5.63 -13.36
CA GLU A 90 -13.76 6.40 -14.47
C GLU A 90 -12.44 7.09 -14.09
N LEU A 91 -12.31 7.53 -12.84
CA LEU A 91 -11.09 8.17 -12.32
C LEU A 91 -9.98 7.17 -12.03
N LEU A 92 -10.32 5.93 -11.70
CA LEU A 92 -9.36 4.90 -11.34
C LEU A 92 -9.04 3.98 -12.53
N PRO A 93 -7.77 3.57 -12.68
CA PRO A 93 -7.39 2.48 -13.57
C PRO A 93 -8.22 1.20 -13.35
N PRO A 94 -8.50 0.41 -14.41
CA PRO A 94 -9.39 -0.75 -14.36
C PRO A 94 -8.87 -1.92 -13.50
N ASN A 95 -7.59 -1.92 -13.12
CA ASN A 95 -6.94 -2.95 -12.31
C ASN A 95 -6.85 -2.59 -10.82
N ILE A 96 -7.64 -1.62 -10.35
CA ILE A 96 -7.63 -1.15 -8.96
C ILE A 96 -8.97 -1.44 -8.30
N TYR A 97 -8.90 -2.12 -7.16
CA TYR A 97 -10.00 -2.19 -6.22
C TYR A 97 -9.99 -0.97 -5.32
N PHE A 98 -11.17 -0.42 -5.07
CA PHE A 98 -11.36 0.72 -4.21
C PHE A 98 -12.45 0.47 -3.18
N ASN A 99 -12.27 1.11 -2.03
CA ASN A 99 -13.26 1.20 -0.99
C ASN A 99 -13.29 2.66 -0.49
N LEU A 100 -14.36 3.39 -0.81
CA LEU A 100 -14.59 4.74 -0.33
C LEU A 100 -15.60 4.70 0.81
N THR A 101 -15.16 5.11 2.00
CA THR A 101 -16.03 5.31 3.16
C THR A 101 -16.20 6.81 3.40
N ILE A 102 -17.44 7.24 3.62
CA ILE A 102 -17.79 8.65 3.83
C ILE A 102 -18.49 8.78 5.17
N PHE A 103 -17.97 9.64 6.02
CA PHE A 103 -18.56 9.98 7.32
C PHE A 103 -19.14 11.38 7.23
N ASN A 104 -20.38 11.56 7.69
CA ASN A 104 -20.97 12.89 7.85
C ASN A 104 -20.60 13.41 9.24
N CYS A 105 -19.79 14.47 9.28
CA CYS A 105 -19.28 15.09 10.49
C CYS A 105 -19.89 16.48 10.73
N THR A 106 -21.00 16.81 10.06
CA THR A 106 -21.62 18.14 10.14
C THR A 106 -22.03 18.50 11.57
N ASP A 107 -22.58 17.54 12.32
CA ASP A 107 -23.05 17.75 13.68
C ASP A 107 -21.91 17.71 14.73
N ASN A 108 -20.80 17.03 14.42
CA ASN A 108 -19.65 16.93 15.32
C ASN A 108 -18.31 16.87 14.56
N PRO A 109 -17.74 18.02 14.15
CA PRO A 109 -16.50 18.07 13.37
C PRO A 109 -15.25 17.61 14.15
N PHE A 110 -15.36 17.41 15.47
CA PHE A 110 -14.26 16.99 16.34
C PHE A 110 -14.28 15.49 16.65
N GLN A 111 -15.36 14.77 16.30
CA GLN A 111 -15.45 13.31 16.39
C GLN A 111 -15.30 12.66 15.01
N LEU A 112 -14.14 12.89 14.38
CA LEU A 112 -13.75 12.22 13.13
C LEU A 112 -13.61 10.69 13.26
N TYR A 113 -13.71 10.18 14.49
CA TYR A 113 -13.59 8.77 14.86
C TYR A 113 -14.92 8.15 15.30
N ASP A 114 -16.04 8.87 15.16
CA ASP A 114 -17.36 8.28 15.42
C ASP A 114 -17.71 7.31 14.29
N TYR A 115 -17.19 6.10 14.43
CA TYR A 115 -17.42 4.95 13.55
C TYR A 115 -18.85 4.40 13.66
N GLU A 116 -19.72 5.02 14.47
CA GLU A 116 -21.04 4.47 14.78
C GLU A 116 -22.06 4.63 13.64
N ASN A 117 -21.83 5.51 12.66
CA ASN A 117 -22.69 5.62 11.45
C ASN A 117 -21.94 6.09 10.19
N PRO A 118 -21.00 5.31 9.63
CA PRO A 118 -20.54 5.56 8.27
C PRO A 118 -21.72 5.48 7.29
N LEU A 119 -21.72 6.34 6.27
CA LEU A 119 -22.51 6.05 5.08
C LEU A 119 -21.98 4.73 4.51
N GLN A 120 -22.89 3.84 4.09
CA GLN A 120 -22.50 2.53 3.59
C GLN A 120 -21.37 2.67 2.54
N PRO A 121 -20.27 1.90 2.69
CA PRO A 121 -19.09 2.05 1.85
C PRO A 121 -19.43 1.89 0.37
N ILE A 122 -18.73 2.66 -0.46
CA ILE A 122 -18.82 2.61 -1.91
C ILE A 122 -17.59 1.88 -2.40
N SER A 123 -17.77 0.61 -2.76
CA SER A 123 -16.71 -0.24 -3.28
C SER A 123 -17.04 -0.77 -4.69
N ASN A 124 -16.00 -1.14 -5.44
CA ASN A 124 -16.11 -1.95 -6.66
C ASN A 124 -15.76 -3.43 -6.44
N VAL A 125 -15.47 -3.84 -5.21
CA VAL A 125 -15.22 -5.24 -4.85
C VAL A 125 -16.55 -6.02 -4.99
N PRO A 126 -16.59 -7.15 -5.72
CA PRO A 126 -17.79 -7.97 -5.83
C PRO A 126 -18.27 -8.44 -4.45
N GLU A 127 -19.58 -8.52 -4.20
CA GLU A 127 -20.13 -9.08 -2.94
C GLU A 127 -19.66 -10.52 -2.66
N ASN A 128 -19.25 -11.24 -3.70
CA ASN A 128 -18.71 -12.61 -3.62
C ASN A 128 -17.18 -12.67 -3.50
N ALA A 129 -16.50 -11.53 -3.54
CA ALA A 129 -15.06 -11.48 -3.28
C ALA A 129 -14.83 -11.62 -1.77
N PRO A 130 -13.72 -12.27 -1.35
CA PRO A 130 -13.43 -12.38 0.06
C PRO A 130 -13.39 -10.98 0.69
N ALA A 131 -14.03 -10.80 1.84
CA ALA A 131 -13.96 -9.56 2.62
C ALA A 131 -12.51 -9.16 2.97
N GLU A 132 -11.57 -10.06 2.67
CA GLU A 132 -10.16 -9.97 2.90
C GLU A 132 -9.36 -9.33 1.76
N VAL A 133 -9.96 -8.86 0.66
CA VAL A 133 -9.21 -8.22 -0.46
C VAL A 133 -8.29 -7.08 0.03
N PHE A 134 -8.70 -6.33 1.05
CA PHE A 134 -7.87 -5.27 1.66
C PHE A 134 -7.05 -5.75 2.87
N THR A 135 -7.32 -6.91 3.46
CA THR A 135 -6.53 -7.43 4.59
C THR A 135 -5.46 -8.44 4.17
N GLU A 136 -5.65 -9.14 3.06
CA GLU A 136 -4.70 -10.08 2.46
C GLU A 136 -3.82 -9.43 1.39
N SER A 137 -4.23 -8.29 0.85
CA SER A 137 -3.41 -7.60 -0.14
C SER A 137 -2.17 -7.00 0.51
N ARG A 138 -1.01 -7.32 -0.06
CA ARG A 138 0.31 -6.87 0.42
C ARG A 138 0.50 -5.36 0.28
N GLU A 139 -0.31 -4.71 -0.56
CA GLU A 139 -0.22 -3.28 -0.86
C GLU A 139 -1.61 -2.64 -0.78
N VAL A 140 -1.84 -1.91 0.30
CA VAL A 140 -3.04 -1.08 0.48
C VAL A 140 -2.60 0.34 0.71
N ALA A 141 -3.03 1.23 -0.17
CA ALA A 141 -2.92 2.67 0.05
C ALA A 141 -4.21 3.17 0.69
N SER A 142 -4.09 4.03 1.69
CA SER A 142 -5.22 4.69 2.35
C SER A 142 -4.96 6.18 2.37
N ALA A 143 -5.87 6.94 1.79
CA ALA A 143 -5.83 8.40 1.84
C ALA A 143 -7.15 8.91 2.42
N SER A 144 -7.08 10.02 3.15
CA SER A 144 -8.27 10.68 3.66
C SER A 144 -8.22 12.19 3.44
N ILE A 145 -9.41 12.78 3.36
CA ILE A 145 -9.59 14.22 3.25
C ILE A 145 -10.83 14.66 4.03
N LEU A 146 -10.75 15.85 4.62
CA LEU A 146 -11.91 16.56 5.15
C LEU A 146 -12.45 17.47 4.06
N TYR A 147 -13.71 17.28 3.69
CA TYR A 147 -14.41 18.03 2.66
C TYR A 147 -15.54 18.85 3.28
N THR A 148 -15.59 20.14 2.98
CA THR A 148 -16.68 21.03 3.38
C THR A 148 -17.48 21.40 2.14
N SER A 149 -18.75 21.00 2.10
CA SER A 149 -19.60 21.27 0.96
C SER A 149 -20.04 22.73 0.91
N LYS A 150 -20.45 23.17 -0.28
CA LYS A 150 -21.03 24.51 -0.46
C LYS A 150 -22.30 24.75 0.36
N ARG A 151 -22.99 23.69 0.77
CA ARG A 151 -24.18 23.75 1.63
C ARG A 151 -23.86 23.81 3.13
N GLY A 152 -22.57 23.74 3.50
CA GLY A 152 -22.10 23.81 4.87
C GLY A 152 -22.00 22.45 5.58
N ASN A 153 -22.20 21.34 4.86
CA ASN A 153 -22.00 20.01 5.42
C ASN A 153 -20.51 19.67 5.43
N ILE A 154 -20.09 18.91 6.44
CA ILE A 154 -18.70 18.47 6.59
C ILE A 154 -18.66 16.95 6.43
N TYR A 155 -17.82 16.48 5.52
CA TYR A 155 -17.62 15.06 5.24
C TYR A 155 -16.16 14.68 5.45
N TYR A 156 -15.94 13.55 6.10
CA TYR A 156 -14.64 12.91 6.17
C TYR A 156 -14.64 11.71 5.20
N LEU A 157 -13.78 11.76 4.20
CA LEU A 157 -13.70 10.75 3.15
C LEU A 157 -12.43 9.93 3.38
N VAL A 158 -12.57 8.61 3.36
CA VAL A 158 -11.46 7.65 3.46
C VAL A 158 -11.51 6.74 2.24
N LEU A 159 -10.49 6.84 1.39
CA LEU A 159 -10.33 6.05 0.18
C LEU A 159 -9.20 5.05 0.37
N GLU A 160 -9.56 3.77 0.34
CA GLU A 160 -8.61 2.67 0.32
C GLU A 160 -8.50 2.13 -1.11
N LEU A 161 -7.27 2.01 -1.60
CA LEU A 161 -6.96 1.46 -2.91
C LEU A 161 -6.06 0.24 -2.74
N THR A 162 -6.33 -0.79 -3.51
CA THR A 162 -5.41 -1.92 -3.69
C THR A 162 -5.43 -2.39 -5.14
N ARG A 163 -4.33 -2.95 -5.62
CA ARG A 163 -4.31 -3.53 -6.95
C ARG A 163 -5.08 -4.84 -6.93
N ALA A 164 -5.86 -5.10 -7.98
CA ALA A 164 -6.42 -6.41 -8.20
C ALA A 164 -5.28 -7.40 -8.45
N GLY A 165 -4.92 -8.18 -7.43
CA GLY A 165 -3.93 -9.24 -7.54
C GLY A 165 -4.34 -10.27 -8.59
N LEU A 166 -3.35 -10.78 -9.34
CA LEU A 166 -3.43 -12.05 -10.05
C LEU A 166 -3.35 -13.22 -9.07
#